data_AF-A0A059WRS3-F1
#
_entry.id   AF-A0A059WRS3-F1
#
_cell.length_a   1.000
_cell.length_b   1.000
_cell.length_c   1.000
_cell.angle_alpha   90.00
_cell.angle_beta   90.00
_cell.angle_gamma   90.00
#
_symmetry.space_group_name_H-M   'P 1'
#
loop_
_entity.id
_entity.type
_entity.pdbx_description
1 polymer ?
#
loop_
_entity_poly.entity_id
_entity_poly.type
_entity_poly.pdbx_seq_one_letter_code
_entity_poly.pdbx_strand_id
1 'polypeptide(L)'
;MKLRRLYTFFALQLIAALLLSPLAAAQTASVAKPNQPATVVELPASPVGKLGRAFIEAVNSGDKTALANFIASSFSEIAMKNAPASEYIANLQKVYAQSGGFDVMEVMPTTDANMLRLKLRSKRGNRWVMLVTRLDKAQPDRLDGFGVRLLPDPEIEKADVWSEAKMDEAGAVKEIERHVEMAASQDRFSGVALVMKGDRVIFNKAYGIAERGFGAPNKLDTKFNLGSMNKMFTSVAIAQLVQAGKLSYDETLAHALPDYPNKQTAEKITIHQLLTHTSGLGDFFKPEF
;
A
#
# COMPACT_ATOMS: atom_id res chain seq x y z
N MET A 1 -9.84 22.58 10.20
CA MET A 1 -9.45 22.56 8.77
C MET A 1 -9.43 21.12 8.31
N LYS A 2 -10.30 20.74 7.36
CA LYS A 2 -10.65 19.32 7.06
C LYS A 2 -9.52 18.59 6.32
N LEU A 3 -8.95 17.57 6.96
CA LEU A 3 -7.91 16.65 6.48
C LEU A 3 -8.45 15.62 5.45
N ARG A 4 -9.11 16.07 4.38
CA ARG A 4 -9.84 15.20 3.43
C ARG A 4 -9.31 15.17 2.00
N ARG A 5 -8.12 15.70 1.71
CA ARG A 5 -7.60 15.81 0.32
C ARG A 5 -6.19 15.27 0.10
N LEU A 6 -5.84 14.14 0.72
CA LEU A 6 -4.58 13.45 0.43
C LEU A 6 -4.82 11.96 0.10
N TYR A 7 -5.58 11.71 -0.97
CA TYR A 7 -5.64 10.41 -1.63
C TYR A 7 -5.31 10.59 -3.10
N THR A 8 -4.08 11.04 -3.37
CA THR A 8 -3.54 11.11 -4.72
C THR A 8 -2.73 9.84 -4.95
N PHE A 9 -3.32 8.92 -5.70
CA PHE A 9 -2.73 7.82 -6.48
C PHE A 9 -1.30 7.38 -6.12
N PHE A 10 -1.20 6.57 -5.08
CA PHE A 10 -0.15 5.55 -4.95
C PHE A 10 -0.83 4.20 -5.15
N ALA A 11 -0.66 3.56 -6.29
CA ALA A 11 -1.24 2.23 -6.48
C ALA A 11 -0.43 1.28 -7.35
N LEU A 12 0.13 1.69 -8.50
CA LEU A 12 0.62 0.67 -9.44
C LEU A 12 1.91 -0.04 -9.01
N GLN A 13 2.92 0.67 -8.50
CA GLN A 13 4.20 0.03 -8.16
C GLN A 13 4.24 -0.67 -6.79
N LEU A 14 3.38 -0.28 -5.84
CA LEU A 14 3.29 -0.96 -4.54
C LEU A 14 2.54 -2.31 -4.62
N ILE A 15 1.69 -2.52 -5.62
CA ILE A 15 0.92 -3.78 -5.77
C ILE A 15 1.86 -4.97 -6.00
N ALA A 16 2.91 -4.80 -6.79
CA ALA A 16 3.91 -5.85 -6.96
C ALA A 16 4.62 -6.09 -5.62
N ALA A 17 5.19 -5.06 -4.98
CA ALA A 17 5.98 -5.22 -3.75
C ALA A 17 5.19 -5.83 -2.56
N LEU A 18 3.90 -5.50 -2.40
CA LEU A 18 3.05 -6.04 -1.32
C LEU A 18 2.53 -7.47 -1.58
N LEU A 19 2.48 -7.91 -2.84
CA LEU A 19 2.14 -9.29 -3.18
C LEU A 19 3.38 -10.17 -3.46
N LEU A 20 4.55 -9.55 -3.63
CA LEU A 20 5.84 -10.17 -3.98
C LEU A 20 6.52 -10.94 -2.86
N SER A 21 5.99 -10.99 -1.63
CA SER A 21 6.52 -11.92 -0.63
C SER A 21 6.34 -13.36 -1.16
N PRO A 22 7.40 -14.03 -1.61
CA PRO A 22 7.32 -15.38 -2.12
C PRO A 22 7.20 -16.32 -0.91
N LEU A 23 6.41 -17.38 -1.06
CA LEU A 23 6.32 -18.50 -0.13
C LEU A 23 5.76 -18.17 1.28
N ALA A 24 4.47 -17.89 1.34
CA ALA A 24 3.62 -18.30 2.49
C ALA A 24 2.85 -19.59 2.16
N ALA A 25 3.42 -20.45 1.29
CA ALA A 25 2.77 -21.67 0.81
C ALA A 25 3.37 -22.96 1.40
N ALA A 26 4.34 -22.87 2.32
CA ALA A 26 4.84 -24.04 3.04
C ALA A 26 5.03 -23.67 4.51
N GLN A 27 4.31 -24.35 5.41
CA GLN A 27 4.32 -24.23 6.87
C GLN A 27 3.67 -22.92 7.37
N THR A 28 2.34 -22.79 7.31
CA THR A 28 1.47 -23.32 8.35
C THR A 28 0.19 -23.90 7.75
N ALA A 29 0.02 -25.22 7.85
CA ALA A 29 -1.30 -25.83 7.74
C ALA A 29 -2.10 -25.46 9.00
N SER A 30 -2.53 -24.19 9.10
CA SER A 30 -3.71 -23.87 9.89
C SER A 30 -4.88 -24.48 9.12
N VAL A 31 -5.53 -25.47 9.71
CA VAL A 31 -6.71 -26.16 9.20
C VAL A 31 -7.67 -25.13 8.63
N ALA A 32 -7.70 -25.00 7.30
CA ALA A 32 -8.70 -24.19 6.62
C ALA A 32 -10.06 -24.81 6.95
N LYS A 33 -10.89 -24.10 7.71
CA LYS A 33 -12.29 -24.49 7.88
C LYS A 33 -12.95 -24.57 6.48
N PRO A 34 -13.89 -25.51 6.27
CA PRO A 34 -14.49 -25.74 4.95
C PRO A 34 -15.10 -24.46 4.39
N ASN A 35 -14.91 -24.27 3.09
CA ASN A 35 -15.48 -23.19 2.27
C ASN A 35 -16.95 -22.90 2.65
N GLN A 36 -17.21 -21.71 3.18
CA GLN A 36 -18.53 -21.11 2.97
C GLN A 36 -18.71 -20.95 1.45
N PRO A 37 -19.81 -21.45 0.86
CA PRO A 37 -20.09 -21.21 -0.55
C PRO A 37 -20.15 -19.70 -0.78
N ALA A 38 -19.48 -19.23 -1.83
CA ALA A 38 -19.52 -17.82 -2.20
C ALA A 38 -20.98 -17.44 -2.49
N THR A 39 -21.58 -16.62 -1.63
CA THR A 39 -22.82 -15.93 -1.96
C THR A 39 -22.56 -15.12 -3.21
N VAL A 40 -23.39 -15.26 -4.24
CA VAL A 40 -23.25 -14.44 -5.46
C VAL A 40 -23.56 -12.99 -5.07
N VAL A 41 -22.51 -12.19 -4.88
CA VAL A 41 -22.65 -10.76 -4.57
C VAL A 41 -22.98 -10.04 -5.86
N GLU A 42 -24.20 -9.49 -5.97
CA GLU A 42 -24.60 -8.69 -7.12
C GLU A 42 -23.92 -7.31 -7.09
N LEU A 43 -23.18 -6.99 -8.16
CA LEU A 43 -22.62 -5.66 -8.34
C LEU A 43 -23.69 -4.68 -8.84
N PRO A 44 -23.62 -3.39 -8.46
CA PRO A 44 -24.57 -2.37 -8.91
C PRO A 44 -24.71 -2.31 -10.44
N ALA A 45 -25.91 -2.01 -10.93
CA ALA A 45 -26.17 -1.85 -12.37
C ALA A 45 -25.63 -0.52 -12.95
N SER A 46 -25.03 0.34 -12.13
CA SER A 46 -24.41 1.60 -12.53
C SER A 46 -23.22 1.38 -13.49
N PRO A 47 -22.79 2.41 -14.24
CA PRO A 47 -21.63 2.29 -15.12
C PRO A 47 -20.38 1.75 -14.41
N VAL A 48 -20.08 2.26 -13.21
CA VAL A 48 -18.92 1.79 -12.42
C VAL A 48 -19.08 0.33 -11.96
N GLY A 49 -20.30 -0.12 -11.68
CA GLY A 49 -20.58 -1.50 -11.30
C GLY A 49 -20.42 -2.49 -12.47
N LYS A 50 -20.83 -2.09 -13.68
CA LYS A 50 -20.58 -2.87 -14.91
C LYS A 50 -19.09 -3.01 -15.21
N LEU A 51 -18.34 -1.91 -15.11
CA LEU A 51 -16.87 -1.93 -15.30
C LEU A 51 -16.17 -2.72 -14.20
N GLY A 52 -16.65 -2.65 -12.96
CA GLY A 52 -16.16 -3.47 -11.85
C GLY A 52 -16.35 -4.97 -12.10
N ARG A 53 -17.50 -5.37 -12.68
CA ARG A 53 -17.75 -6.75 -13.08
C ARG A 53 -16.79 -7.20 -14.18
N ALA A 54 -16.67 -6.39 -15.24
CA ALA A 54 -15.75 -6.66 -16.35
C ALA A 54 -14.28 -6.76 -15.87
N PHE A 55 -13.88 -5.94 -14.89
CA PHE A 55 -12.56 -6.03 -14.25
C PHE A 55 -12.35 -7.40 -13.59
N ILE A 56 -13.30 -7.85 -12.76
CA ILE A 56 -13.19 -9.14 -12.05
C ILE A 56 -13.17 -10.30 -13.04
N GLU A 57 -14.02 -10.27 -14.07
CA GLU A 57 -14.04 -11.27 -15.14
C GLU A 57 -12.71 -11.33 -15.90
N ALA A 58 -12.20 -10.17 -16.32
CA ALA A 58 -10.92 -10.08 -17.04
C ALA A 58 -9.76 -10.61 -16.19
N VAL A 59 -9.66 -10.22 -14.91
CA VAL A 59 -8.60 -10.72 -14.02
C VAL A 59 -8.78 -12.21 -13.75
N ASN A 60 -10.00 -12.69 -13.49
CA ASN A 60 -10.26 -14.10 -13.19
C ASN A 60 -10.01 -15.03 -14.38
N SER A 61 -10.06 -14.51 -15.61
CA SER A 61 -9.73 -15.28 -16.81
C SER A 61 -8.27 -15.73 -16.84
N GLY A 62 -7.36 -14.96 -16.22
CA GLY A 62 -5.91 -15.14 -16.36
C GLY A 62 -5.38 -14.94 -17.78
N ASP A 63 -6.25 -14.60 -18.74
CA ASP A 63 -5.92 -14.52 -20.15
C ASP A 63 -5.44 -13.12 -20.54
N LYS A 64 -4.30 -13.06 -21.22
CA LYS A 64 -3.68 -11.80 -21.61
C LYS A 64 -4.54 -11.01 -22.60
N THR A 65 -5.25 -11.71 -23.48
CA THR A 65 -6.11 -11.09 -24.50
C THR A 65 -7.36 -10.50 -23.88
N ALA A 66 -8.00 -11.22 -22.95
CA ALA A 66 -9.13 -10.72 -22.16
C ALA A 66 -8.75 -9.46 -21.35
N LEU A 67 -7.57 -9.46 -20.72
CA LEU A 67 -7.04 -8.28 -20.02
C LEU A 67 -6.82 -7.10 -20.99
N ALA A 68 -6.23 -7.34 -22.16
CA ALA A 68 -6.00 -6.31 -23.16
C ALA A 68 -7.31 -5.71 -23.68
N ASN A 69 -8.30 -6.56 -23.97
CA ASN A 69 -9.63 -6.14 -24.42
C ASN A 69 -10.35 -5.31 -23.35
N PHE A 70 -10.28 -5.74 -22.09
CA PHE A 70 -10.83 -4.98 -20.98
C PHE A 70 -10.18 -3.59 -20.87
N ILE A 71 -8.85 -3.51 -20.88
CA ILE A 71 -8.15 -2.22 -20.79
C ILE A 71 -8.54 -1.29 -21.95
N ALA A 72 -8.52 -1.78 -23.19
CA ALA A 72 -8.88 -0.97 -24.36
C ALA A 72 -10.34 -0.48 -24.33
N SER A 73 -11.26 -1.29 -23.82
CA SER A 73 -12.70 -0.97 -23.77
C SER A 73 -13.13 -0.20 -22.51
N SER A 74 -12.31 -0.19 -21.46
CA SER A 74 -12.74 0.29 -20.14
C SER A 74 -11.91 1.44 -19.59
N PHE A 75 -10.69 1.67 -20.05
CA PHE A 75 -9.83 2.73 -19.50
C PHE A 75 -10.02 4.03 -20.27
N SER A 76 -9.94 5.15 -19.54
CA SER A 76 -10.05 6.50 -20.10
C SER A 76 -8.73 6.96 -20.72
N GLU A 77 -8.79 8.01 -21.52
CA GLU A 77 -7.58 8.61 -22.11
C GLU A 77 -6.57 9.08 -21.06
N ILE A 78 -7.05 9.62 -19.92
CA ILE A 78 -6.15 10.07 -18.86
C ILE A 78 -5.47 8.89 -18.18
N ALA A 79 -6.16 7.76 -18.01
CA ALA A 79 -5.54 6.54 -17.52
C ALA A 79 -4.46 6.04 -18.49
N MET A 80 -4.76 6.06 -19.80
CA MET A 80 -3.82 5.65 -20.85
C MET A 80 -2.64 6.60 -21.05
N LYS A 81 -2.72 7.85 -20.61
CA LYS A 81 -1.58 8.78 -20.53
C LYS A 81 -0.65 8.49 -19.35
N ASN A 82 -1.17 7.87 -18.28
CA ASN A 82 -0.39 7.62 -17.07
C ASN A 82 0.56 6.43 -17.21
N ALA A 83 0.14 5.40 -17.96
CA ALA A 83 0.95 4.21 -18.24
C ALA A 83 0.45 3.54 -19.54
N PRO A 84 1.34 2.87 -20.31
CA PRO A 84 0.94 2.12 -21.48
C PRO A 84 0.09 0.89 -21.10
N ALA A 85 -0.77 0.43 -22.03
CA ALA A 85 -1.62 -0.76 -21.80
C ALA A 85 -0.81 -1.99 -21.36
N SER A 86 0.39 -2.17 -21.93
CA SER A 86 1.29 -3.29 -21.62
C SER A 86 1.65 -3.36 -20.13
N GLU A 87 1.82 -2.23 -19.45
CA GLU A 87 2.13 -2.17 -18.03
C GLU A 87 0.94 -2.62 -17.19
N TYR A 88 -0.26 -2.14 -17.49
CA TYR A 88 -1.49 -2.59 -16.83
C TYR A 88 -1.71 -4.10 -17.00
N ILE A 89 -1.53 -4.61 -18.22
CA ILE A 89 -1.63 -6.05 -18.52
C ILE A 89 -0.62 -6.83 -17.67
N ALA A 90 0.65 -6.45 -17.69
CA ALA A 90 1.70 -7.14 -16.94
C ALA A 90 1.43 -7.15 -15.43
N ASN A 91 0.94 -6.04 -14.87
CA ASN A 91 0.59 -5.95 -13.46
C ASN A 91 -0.62 -6.83 -13.12
N LEU A 92 -1.66 -6.85 -13.94
CA LEU A 92 -2.83 -7.72 -13.72
C LEU A 92 -2.50 -9.21 -13.90
N GLN A 93 -1.58 -9.56 -14.80
CA GLN A 93 -1.07 -10.93 -14.90
C GLN A 93 -0.32 -11.37 -13.64
N LYS A 94 0.51 -10.50 -13.04
CA LYS A 94 1.16 -10.78 -11.75
C LYS A 94 0.13 -10.98 -10.64
N VAL A 95 -0.89 -10.11 -10.58
CA VAL A 95 -2.00 -10.23 -9.63
C VAL A 95 -2.68 -11.59 -9.78
N TYR A 96 -3.06 -11.99 -11.00
CA TYR A 96 -3.67 -13.31 -11.24
C TYR A 96 -2.74 -14.46 -10.86
N ALA A 97 -1.46 -14.42 -11.25
CA ALA A 97 -0.50 -15.47 -10.94
C ALA A 97 -0.37 -15.72 -9.42
N GLN A 98 -0.52 -14.66 -8.62
CA GLN A 98 -0.44 -14.71 -7.16
C GLN A 98 -1.78 -15.07 -6.51
N SER A 99 -2.90 -14.54 -7.02
CA SER A 99 -4.22 -14.67 -6.38
C SER A 99 -5.08 -15.79 -6.94
N GLY A 100 -4.78 -16.31 -8.13
CA GLY A 100 -5.69 -17.18 -8.89
C GLY A 100 -7.00 -16.51 -9.29
N GLY A 101 -7.07 -15.17 -9.22
CA GLY A 101 -8.31 -14.41 -9.30
C GLY A 101 -8.95 -14.16 -7.94
N PHE A 102 -10.17 -13.62 -7.95
CA PHE A 102 -10.88 -13.15 -6.79
C PHE A 102 -12.36 -13.55 -6.81
N ASP A 103 -12.88 -13.84 -5.62
CA ASP A 103 -14.32 -13.89 -5.34
C ASP A 103 -14.74 -12.57 -4.70
N VAL A 104 -15.89 -12.04 -5.12
CA VAL A 104 -16.47 -10.83 -4.52
C VAL A 104 -17.19 -11.21 -3.24
N MET A 105 -16.77 -10.62 -2.14
CA MET A 105 -17.33 -10.92 -0.81
C MET A 105 -18.30 -9.84 -0.34
N GLU A 106 -18.08 -8.58 -0.73
CA GLU A 106 -18.90 -7.45 -0.30
C GLU A 106 -18.74 -6.27 -1.27
N VAL A 107 -19.85 -5.56 -1.56
CA VAL A 107 -19.80 -4.21 -2.12
C VAL A 107 -19.74 -3.23 -0.95
N MET A 108 -18.58 -2.61 -0.75
CA MET A 108 -18.36 -1.71 0.38
C MET A 108 -19.02 -0.34 0.13
N PRO A 109 -19.54 0.33 1.17
CA PRO A 109 -20.16 1.64 1.03
C PRO A 109 -19.17 2.71 0.56
N THR A 110 -19.69 3.67 -0.21
CA THR A 110 -18.99 4.84 -0.70
C THR A 110 -19.94 6.03 -0.77
N THR A 111 -19.42 7.24 -0.53
CA THR A 111 -20.18 8.49 -0.73
C THR A 111 -20.00 9.06 -2.14
N ASP A 112 -19.10 8.48 -2.93
CA ASP A 112 -18.82 8.89 -4.32
C ASP A 112 -19.50 7.91 -5.28
N ALA A 113 -20.51 8.40 -5.99
CA ALA A 113 -21.30 7.61 -6.95
C ALA A 113 -20.48 7.13 -8.17
N ASN A 114 -19.33 7.76 -8.42
CA ASN A 114 -18.41 7.38 -9.48
C ASN A 114 -17.39 6.33 -9.03
N MET A 115 -17.42 5.91 -7.77
CA MET A 115 -16.46 4.96 -7.20
C MET A 115 -17.14 3.62 -6.90
N LEU A 116 -16.42 2.53 -7.12
CA LEU A 116 -16.79 1.20 -6.63
C LEU A 116 -15.71 0.70 -5.68
N ARG A 117 -16.13 0.16 -4.54
CA ARG A 117 -15.24 -0.48 -3.57
C ARG A 117 -15.73 -1.91 -3.35
N LEU A 118 -14.87 -2.88 -3.60
CA LEU A 118 -15.19 -4.30 -3.40
C LEU A 118 -14.24 -4.90 -2.37
N LYS A 119 -14.80 -5.61 -1.40
CA LYS A 119 -14.05 -6.56 -0.59
C LYS A 119 -13.98 -7.87 -1.34
N LEU A 120 -12.77 -8.34 -1.59
CA LEU A 120 -12.48 -9.50 -2.40
C LEU A 120 -11.67 -10.52 -1.58
N ARG A 121 -11.83 -11.79 -1.93
CA ARG A 121 -11.02 -12.89 -1.41
C ARG A 121 -10.29 -13.57 -2.56
N SER A 122 -8.98 -13.74 -2.46
CA SER A 122 -8.20 -14.41 -3.51
C SER A 122 -8.51 -15.91 -3.54
N LYS A 123 -8.65 -16.48 -4.73
CA LYS A 123 -8.89 -17.93 -4.93
C LYS A 123 -7.70 -18.79 -4.50
N ARG A 124 -6.49 -18.22 -4.52
CA ARG A 124 -5.22 -18.83 -4.11
C ARG A 124 -4.62 -18.04 -2.94
N GLY A 125 -4.24 -18.75 -1.88
CA GLY A 125 -3.54 -18.15 -0.74
C GLY A 125 -4.42 -17.39 0.26
N ASN A 126 -5.75 -17.43 0.12
CA ASN A 126 -6.73 -16.93 1.11
C ASN A 126 -6.50 -15.47 1.57
N ARG A 127 -6.03 -14.59 0.70
CA ARG A 127 -5.80 -13.17 0.99
C ARG A 127 -7.07 -12.36 0.81
N TRP A 128 -7.29 -11.42 1.72
CA TRP A 128 -8.37 -10.43 1.61
C TRP A 128 -7.81 -9.16 0.98
N VAL A 129 -8.53 -8.60 0.00
CA VAL A 129 -8.14 -7.35 -0.65
C VAL A 129 -9.34 -6.44 -0.85
N MET A 130 -9.09 -5.13 -0.82
CA MET A 130 -10.04 -4.11 -1.27
C MET A 130 -9.64 -3.68 -2.67
N LEU A 131 -10.53 -3.89 -3.64
CA LEU A 131 -10.47 -3.23 -4.94
C LEU A 131 -11.19 -1.88 -4.85
N VAL A 132 -10.58 -0.85 -5.41
CA VAL A 132 -11.20 0.45 -5.64
C VAL A 132 -11.08 0.77 -7.12
N THR A 133 -12.19 1.09 -7.78
CA THR A 133 -12.22 1.64 -9.15
C THR A 133 -13.00 2.94 -9.16
N ARG A 134 -12.71 3.81 -10.11
CA ARG A 134 -13.40 5.10 -10.25
C ARG A 134 -13.60 5.46 -11.72
N LEU A 135 -14.76 6.05 -12.02
CA LEU A 135 -15.06 6.60 -13.33
C LEU A 135 -14.29 7.90 -13.55
N ASP A 136 -13.81 8.09 -14.77
CA ASP A 136 -13.28 9.36 -15.21
C ASP A 136 -14.37 10.44 -15.26
N LYS A 137 -14.03 11.68 -14.92
CA LYS A 137 -15.01 12.78 -14.88
C LYS A 137 -15.42 13.25 -16.28
N ALA A 138 -14.54 13.15 -17.27
CA ALA A 138 -14.80 13.54 -18.65
C ALA A 138 -15.34 12.36 -19.49
N GLN A 139 -15.04 11.12 -19.09
CA GLN A 139 -15.51 9.87 -19.70
C GLN A 139 -16.23 9.01 -18.65
N PRO A 140 -17.50 9.32 -18.31
CA PRO A 140 -18.22 8.68 -17.20
C PRO A 140 -18.61 7.20 -17.45
N ASP A 141 -18.22 6.65 -18.59
CA ASP A 141 -18.31 5.24 -18.98
C ASP A 141 -16.94 4.54 -18.95
N ARG A 142 -15.88 5.22 -18.52
CA ARG A 142 -14.49 4.72 -18.47
C ARG A 142 -13.88 4.87 -17.09
N LEU A 143 -12.94 4.00 -16.75
CA LEU A 143 -12.15 4.05 -15.53
C LEU A 143 -10.96 4.99 -15.69
N ASP A 144 -10.74 5.86 -14.71
CA ASP A 144 -9.49 6.64 -14.61
C ASP A 144 -8.34 5.85 -13.94
N GLY A 145 -8.66 4.69 -13.39
CA GLY A 145 -7.73 3.74 -12.82
C GLY A 145 -8.38 2.78 -11.82
N PHE A 146 -7.53 1.99 -11.17
CA PHE A 146 -7.91 1.11 -10.08
C PHE A 146 -6.81 1.06 -9.02
N GLY A 147 -7.17 0.64 -7.81
CA GLY A 147 -6.24 0.36 -6.73
C GLY A 147 -6.63 -0.91 -5.99
N VAL A 148 -5.64 -1.70 -5.60
CA VAL A 148 -5.83 -2.90 -4.77
C VAL A 148 -5.07 -2.68 -3.46
N ARG A 149 -5.73 -2.91 -2.34
CA ARG A 149 -5.11 -2.87 -1.00
C ARG A 149 -5.30 -4.20 -0.31
N LEU A 150 -4.28 -4.71 0.36
CA LEU A 150 -4.45 -5.83 1.29
C LEU A 150 -5.39 -5.39 2.41
N LEU A 151 -6.34 -6.25 2.74
CA LEU A 151 -7.15 -6.15 3.93
C LEU A 151 -6.67 -7.21 4.92
N PRO A 152 -6.71 -6.92 6.23
CA PRO A 152 -6.56 -7.96 7.22
C PRO A 152 -7.67 -9.02 7.05
N ASP A 153 -7.38 -10.26 7.44
CA ASP A 153 -8.41 -11.29 7.49
C ASP A 153 -9.49 -10.90 8.52
N PRO A 154 -10.79 -10.88 8.17
CA PRO A 154 -11.86 -10.45 9.06
C PRO A 154 -11.96 -11.24 10.37
N GLU A 155 -11.62 -12.53 10.35
CA GLU A 155 -11.62 -13.33 11.58
C GLU A 155 -10.43 -12.97 12.46
N ILE A 156 -9.31 -12.57 11.85
CA ILE A 156 -8.20 -12.01 12.60
C ILE A 156 -8.55 -10.62 13.13
N GLU A 157 -9.19 -9.74 12.36
CA GLU A 157 -9.61 -8.42 12.88
C GLU A 157 -10.51 -8.55 14.11
N LYS A 158 -11.42 -9.53 14.12
CA LYS A 158 -12.26 -9.84 15.29
C LYS A 158 -11.47 -10.37 16.47
N ALA A 159 -10.41 -11.15 16.23
CA ALA A 159 -9.57 -11.72 17.29
C ALA A 159 -8.52 -10.72 17.82
N ASP A 160 -8.13 -9.74 17.01
CA ASP A 160 -7.05 -8.78 17.23
C ASP A 160 -7.59 -7.40 17.68
N VAL A 161 -8.75 -7.39 18.36
CA VAL A 161 -9.34 -6.16 18.93
C VAL A 161 -8.54 -5.75 20.16
N TRP A 162 -8.17 -4.46 20.20
CA TRP A 162 -7.51 -3.83 21.34
C TRP A 162 -8.53 -3.49 22.43
N SER A 163 -8.18 -3.71 23.69
CA SER A 163 -9.00 -3.24 24.81
C SER A 163 -9.09 -1.71 24.83
N GLU A 164 -10.32 -1.17 24.92
CA GLU A 164 -10.56 0.27 25.14
C GLU A 164 -10.53 0.65 26.63
N ALA A 165 -10.40 -0.33 27.53
CA ALA A 165 -10.35 -0.05 28.96
C ALA A 165 -9.07 0.71 29.32
N LYS A 166 -9.17 1.66 30.25
CA LYS A 166 -7.98 2.27 30.84
C LYS A 166 -7.15 1.20 31.54
N MET A 167 -5.85 1.17 31.24
CA MET A 167 -4.89 0.24 31.82
C MET A 167 -3.74 1.00 32.46
N ASP A 168 -3.14 0.40 33.48
CA ASP A 168 -1.82 0.82 33.95
C ASP A 168 -0.73 0.38 32.95
N GLU A 169 0.50 0.77 33.22
CA GLU A 169 1.62 0.48 32.29
C GLU A 169 1.85 -1.03 32.13
N ALA A 170 1.73 -1.81 33.21
CA ALA A 170 1.90 -3.25 33.16
C ALA A 170 0.81 -3.93 32.33
N GLY A 171 -0.45 -3.48 32.46
CA GLY A 171 -1.56 -3.92 31.62
C GLY A 171 -1.35 -3.55 30.16
N ALA A 172 -0.91 -2.33 29.87
CA ALA A 172 -0.62 -1.89 28.50
C ALA A 172 0.51 -2.72 27.86
N VAL A 173 1.58 -3.02 28.59
CA VAL A 173 2.69 -3.85 28.09
C VAL A 173 2.21 -5.28 27.79
N LYS A 174 1.38 -5.87 28.64
CA LYS A 174 0.79 -7.21 28.39
C LYS A 174 -0.13 -7.22 27.17
N GLU A 175 -0.91 -6.17 26.97
CA GLU A 175 -1.78 -6.06 25.80
C GLU A 175 -0.97 -5.89 24.52
N ILE A 176 0.07 -5.04 24.54
CA ILE A 176 1.03 -4.92 23.42
C ILE A 176 1.67 -6.27 23.10
N GLU A 177 2.20 -6.96 24.12
CA GLU A 177 2.82 -8.28 23.96
C GLU A 177 1.87 -9.28 23.29
N ARG A 178 0.62 -9.37 23.79
CA ARG A 178 -0.42 -10.25 23.23
C ARG A 178 -0.66 -9.97 21.74
N HIS A 179 -0.79 -8.70 21.37
CA HIS A 179 -1.05 -8.31 19.97
C HIS A 179 0.15 -8.58 19.05
N VAL A 180 1.37 -8.24 19.50
CA VAL A 180 2.57 -8.51 18.71
C VAL A 180 2.81 -10.02 18.55
N GLU A 181 2.58 -10.81 19.60
CA GLU A 181 2.65 -12.27 19.55
C GLU A 181 1.59 -12.88 18.62
N MET A 182 0.35 -12.40 18.69
CA MET A 182 -0.71 -12.85 17.77
C MET A 182 -0.32 -12.54 16.33
N ALA A 183 0.10 -11.31 16.03
CA ALA A 183 0.53 -10.93 14.69
C ALA A 183 1.74 -11.74 14.21
N ALA A 184 2.71 -12.01 15.08
CA ALA A 184 3.89 -12.82 14.76
C ALA A 184 3.53 -14.29 14.48
N SER A 185 2.67 -14.90 15.31
CA SER A 185 2.22 -16.28 15.16
C SER A 185 1.45 -16.54 13.85
N GLN A 186 0.87 -15.47 13.30
CA GLN A 186 0.10 -15.47 12.06
C GLN A 186 0.91 -14.97 10.86
N ASP A 187 2.23 -14.80 11.01
CA ASP A 187 3.14 -14.30 9.98
C ASP A 187 2.77 -12.89 9.44
N ARG A 188 1.95 -12.14 10.20
CA ARG A 188 1.59 -10.74 9.92
C ARG A 188 2.64 -9.75 10.42
N PHE A 189 3.51 -10.18 11.32
CA PHE A 189 4.62 -9.38 11.83
C PHE A 189 5.88 -10.25 11.93
N SER A 190 6.99 -9.71 11.44
CA SER A 190 8.33 -10.28 11.64
C SER A 190 9.30 -9.12 11.77
N GLY A 191 9.88 -8.93 12.95
CA GLY A 191 10.75 -7.80 13.24
C GLY A 191 10.97 -7.57 14.73
N VAL A 192 11.38 -6.36 15.07
CA VAL A 192 11.60 -5.91 16.46
C VAL A 192 10.55 -4.86 16.83
N ALA A 193 9.94 -5.01 17.99
CA ALA A 193 9.00 -4.05 18.54
C ALA A 193 9.59 -3.44 19.83
N LEU A 194 9.76 -2.12 19.81
CA LEU A 194 10.30 -1.31 20.91
C LEU A 194 9.25 -0.27 21.33
N VAL A 195 8.93 -0.21 22.62
CA VAL A 195 8.09 0.83 23.20
C VAL A 195 8.85 1.50 24.34
N MET A 196 8.91 2.82 24.29
CA MET A 196 9.57 3.65 25.29
C MET A 196 8.60 4.66 25.88
N LYS A 197 8.79 4.96 27.17
CA LYS A 197 8.10 6.03 27.89
C LYS A 197 9.15 6.98 28.43
N GLY A 198 9.28 8.14 27.76
CA GLY A 198 10.43 9.00 27.95
C GLY A 198 11.70 8.27 27.51
N ASP A 199 12.65 8.15 28.42
CA ASP A 199 13.94 7.47 28.29
C ASP A 199 13.90 5.98 28.69
N ARG A 200 12.81 5.51 29.31
CA ARG A 200 12.69 4.13 29.77
C ARG A 200 12.09 3.22 28.69
N VAL A 201 12.79 2.12 28.39
CA VAL A 201 12.27 1.00 27.62
C VAL A 201 11.27 0.21 28.47
N ILE A 202 10.03 0.10 28.00
CA ILE A 202 8.96 -0.64 28.68
C ILE A 202 8.58 -1.94 27.96
N PHE A 203 8.96 -2.08 26.69
CA PHE A 203 8.80 -3.31 25.90
C PHE A 203 9.87 -3.34 24.81
N ASN A 204 10.59 -4.46 24.65
CA ASN A 204 11.60 -4.63 23.61
C ASN A 204 11.78 -6.11 23.27
N LYS A 205 11.18 -6.56 22.17
CA LYS A 205 11.17 -7.96 21.76
C LYS A 205 11.34 -8.13 20.27
N ALA A 206 12.02 -9.21 19.88
CA ALA A 206 12.17 -9.66 18.50
C ALA A 206 11.25 -10.84 18.22
N TYR A 207 10.63 -10.84 17.04
CA TYR A 207 9.64 -11.82 16.62
C TYR A 207 9.90 -12.27 15.18
N GLY A 208 9.60 -13.53 14.89
CA GLY A 208 9.65 -14.07 13.54
C GLY A 208 11.07 -14.22 12.97
N ILE A 209 11.13 -14.33 11.65
CA ILE A 209 12.32 -14.65 10.85
C ILE A 209 12.79 -13.40 10.10
N ALA A 210 14.05 -13.03 10.28
CA ALA A 210 14.73 -11.94 9.57
C ALA A 210 15.09 -12.32 8.13
N GLU A 211 15.49 -13.57 7.91
CA GLU A 211 15.74 -14.10 6.57
C GLU A 211 15.16 -15.51 6.41
N ARG A 212 14.16 -15.66 5.53
CA ARG A 212 13.42 -16.91 5.35
C ARG A 212 14.21 -17.97 4.61
N GLY A 213 15.02 -17.61 3.61
CA GLY A 213 15.84 -18.56 2.86
C GLY A 213 16.88 -19.27 3.74
N PHE A 214 17.39 -18.58 4.75
CA PHE A 214 18.31 -19.14 5.75
C PHE A 214 17.65 -19.55 7.07
N GLY A 215 16.35 -19.32 7.23
CA GLY A 215 15.64 -19.54 8.50
C GLY A 215 16.20 -18.71 9.67
N ALA A 216 16.82 -17.56 9.39
CA ALA A 216 17.50 -16.75 10.40
C ALA A 216 16.47 -15.94 11.22
N PRO A 217 16.41 -16.11 12.57
CA PRO A 217 15.43 -15.39 13.38
C PRO A 217 15.78 -13.90 13.52
N ASN A 218 14.76 -13.07 13.77
CA ASN A 218 15.01 -11.71 14.23
C ASN A 218 15.68 -11.72 15.60
N LYS A 219 16.57 -10.75 15.80
CA LYS A 219 17.23 -10.41 17.05
C LYS A 219 17.01 -8.92 17.31
N LEU A 220 17.23 -8.48 18.55
CA LEU A 220 17.08 -7.07 18.91
C LEU A 220 18.01 -6.14 18.11
N ASP A 221 19.13 -6.67 17.62
CA ASP A 221 20.13 -6.00 16.80
C ASP A 221 20.00 -6.29 15.29
N THR A 222 18.91 -6.93 14.86
CA THR A 222 18.64 -7.12 13.43
C THR A 222 18.55 -5.76 12.72
N LYS A 223 19.27 -5.62 11.61
CA LYS A 223 19.25 -4.41 10.78
C LYS A 223 18.11 -4.50 9.76
N PHE A 224 17.32 -3.43 9.67
CA PHE A 224 16.18 -3.34 8.75
C PHE A 224 16.41 -2.24 7.71
N ASN A 225 15.88 -2.44 6.51
CA ASN A 225 15.79 -1.38 5.51
C ASN A 225 14.72 -0.36 5.95
N LEU A 226 15.13 0.86 6.24
CA LEU A 226 14.28 1.90 6.83
C LEU A 226 13.34 2.59 5.82
N GLY A 227 13.57 2.41 4.52
CA GLY A 227 12.76 3.04 3.47
C GLY A 227 12.63 4.55 3.67
N SER A 228 11.39 5.06 3.64
CA SER A 228 11.11 6.49 3.81
C SER A 228 11.41 7.06 5.20
N MET A 229 11.62 6.22 6.23
CA MET A 229 12.05 6.72 7.54
C MET A 229 13.41 7.44 7.44
N ASN A 230 14.25 7.12 6.46
CA ASN A 230 15.54 7.78 6.25
C ASN A 230 15.43 9.31 6.04
N LYS A 231 14.28 9.81 5.56
CA LYS A 231 14.07 11.25 5.30
C LYS A 231 14.25 12.10 6.57
N MET A 232 13.92 11.58 7.75
CA MET A 232 14.10 12.33 9.00
C MET A 232 15.57 12.66 9.26
N PHE A 233 16.49 11.73 8.94
CA PHE A 233 17.93 11.96 9.08
C PHE A 233 18.41 13.01 8.07
N THR A 234 17.92 12.94 6.83
CA THR A 234 18.19 13.98 5.83
C THR A 234 17.70 15.36 6.30
N SER A 235 16.49 15.45 6.86
CA SER A 235 15.96 16.69 7.41
C SER A 235 16.81 17.24 8.56
N VAL A 236 17.30 16.37 9.46
CA VAL A 236 18.20 16.78 10.55
C VAL A 236 19.54 17.28 10.01
N ALA A 237 20.12 16.59 9.02
CA ALA A 237 21.37 17.03 8.38
C ALA A 237 21.21 18.42 7.72
N ILE A 238 20.09 18.65 7.04
CA ILE A 238 19.75 19.94 6.45
C ILE A 238 19.59 21.00 7.56
N ALA A 239 18.89 20.69 8.64
CA ALA A 239 18.74 21.62 9.76
C ALA A 239 20.08 21.99 10.42
N GLN A 240 21.01 21.04 10.53
CA GLN A 240 22.37 21.30 11.02
C GLN A 240 23.16 22.23 10.07
N LEU A 241 23.01 22.07 8.75
CA LEU A 241 23.62 22.98 7.77
C LEU A 241 23.04 24.39 7.86
N VAL A 242 21.72 24.51 8.04
CA VAL A 242 21.05 25.79 8.24
C VAL A 242 21.53 26.46 9.54
N GLN A 243 21.60 25.71 10.63
CA GLN A 243 22.12 26.22 11.91
C GLN A 243 23.59 26.69 11.79
N ALA A 244 24.39 26.02 10.97
CA ALA A 244 25.77 26.40 10.71
C ALA A 244 25.92 27.57 9.70
N GLY A 245 24.82 28.14 9.21
CA GLY A 245 24.83 29.21 8.21
C GLY A 245 25.35 28.78 6.83
N LYS A 246 25.41 27.47 6.56
CA LYS A 246 25.87 26.91 5.27
C LYS A 246 24.74 26.72 4.26
N LEU A 247 23.50 26.81 4.74
CA LEU A 247 22.28 26.69 3.96
C LEU A 247 21.21 27.60 4.61
N SER A 248 20.15 27.90 3.90
CA SER A 248 18.94 28.55 4.35
C SER A 248 17.73 27.72 3.90
N TYR A 249 16.65 27.72 4.67
CA TYR A 249 15.42 27.06 4.25
C TYR A 249 14.76 27.77 3.06
N ASP A 250 14.97 29.07 2.94
CA ASP A 250 14.34 29.93 1.94
C ASP A 250 15.18 30.06 0.67
N GLU A 251 16.42 29.56 0.66
CA GLU A 251 17.20 29.55 -0.57
C GLU A 251 16.60 28.55 -1.58
N THR A 252 16.86 28.83 -2.85
CA THR A 252 16.38 27.99 -3.96
C THR A 252 17.28 26.79 -4.17
N LEU A 253 16.74 25.73 -4.76
CA LEU A 253 17.49 24.55 -5.16
C LEU A 253 18.62 24.91 -6.14
N ALA A 254 18.42 25.93 -6.99
CA ALA A 254 19.44 26.42 -7.90
C ALA A 254 20.65 27.04 -7.16
N HIS A 255 20.41 27.70 -6.03
CA HIS A 255 21.49 28.25 -5.20
C HIS A 255 22.23 27.14 -4.46
N ALA A 256 21.50 26.20 -3.87
CA ALA A 256 22.09 25.08 -3.12
C ALA A 256 22.82 24.06 -4.01
N LEU A 257 22.31 23.82 -5.23
CA LEU A 257 22.87 22.89 -6.22
C LEU A 257 23.04 23.60 -7.58
N PRO A 258 24.11 24.40 -7.75
CA PRO A 258 24.34 25.18 -8.97
C PRO A 258 24.46 24.36 -10.25
N ASP A 259 24.70 23.04 -10.15
CA ASP A 259 24.83 22.12 -11.29
C ASP A 259 23.55 21.32 -11.57
N TYR A 260 22.44 21.58 -10.87
CA TYR A 260 21.18 20.87 -11.10
C TYR A 260 20.72 21.02 -12.56
N PRO A 261 20.46 19.93 -13.33
CA PRO A 261 20.24 20.02 -14.78
C PRO A 261 19.05 20.88 -15.19
N ASN A 262 17.93 20.79 -14.47
CA ASN A 262 16.73 21.58 -14.77
C ASN A 262 16.73 22.90 -13.97
N LYS A 263 17.45 23.88 -14.50
CA LYS A 263 17.61 25.22 -13.88
C LYS A 263 16.27 25.90 -13.61
N GLN A 264 15.37 25.89 -14.60
CA GLN A 264 14.08 26.57 -14.53
C GLN A 264 13.20 26.06 -13.38
N THR A 265 13.26 24.76 -13.09
CA THR A 265 12.59 24.16 -11.93
C THR A 265 13.35 24.47 -10.65
N ALA A 266 14.68 24.37 -10.65
CA ALA A 266 15.49 24.59 -9.45
C ALA A 266 15.43 26.04 -8.92
N GLU A 267 15.20 27.04 -9.78
CA GLU A 267 15.01 28.44 -9.39
C GLU A 267 13.70 28.69 -8.63
N LYS A 268 12.70 27.81 -8.77
CA LYS A 268 11.35 27.97 -8.19
C LYS A 268 11.13 27.18 -6.92
N ILE A 269 12.00 26.21 -6.65
CA ILE A 269 11.88 25.28 -5.53
C ILE A 269 12.79 25.75 -4.40
N THR A 270 12.25 25.92 -3.20
CA THR A 270 13.06 26.19 -2.00
C THR A 270 13.44 24.91 -1.27
N ILE A 271 14.49 24.98 -0.44
CA ILE A 271 14.85 23.88 0.47
C ILE A 271 13.69 23.52 1.40
N HIS A 272 12.95 24.52 1.91
CA HIS A 272 11.75 24.30 2.72
C HIS A 272 10.68 23.46 1.99
N GLN A 273 10.45 23.74 0.71
CA GLN A 273 9.47 23.00 -0.09
C GLN A 273 9.88 21.54 -0.32
N LEU A 274 11.18 21.26 -0.43
CA LEU A 274 11.69 19.88 -0.51
C LEU A 274 11.46 19.12 0.80
N LEU A 275 11.78 19.75 1.95
CA LEU A 275 11.60 19.15 3.28
C LEU A 275 10.13 18.86 3.64
N THR A 276 9.22 19.67 3.10
CA THR A 276 7.78 19.60 3.38
C THR A 276 6.97 18.89 2.29
N HIS A 277 7.61 18.39 1.24
CA HIS A 277 6.96 17.76 0.10
C HIS A 277 5.93 18.68 -0.60
N THR A 278 6.25 19.97 -0.71
CA THR A 278 5.39 20.99 -1.35
C THR A 278 6.00 21.61 -2.61
N SER A 279 7.13 21.07 -3.08
CA SER A 279 7.84 21.56 -4.29
C SER A 279 7.09 21.32 -5.60
N GLY A 280 6.13 20.39 -5.61
CA GLY A 280 5.44 19.96 -6.84
C GLY A 280 6.29 19.09 -7.77
N LEU A 281 7.46 18.60 -7.31
CA LEU A 281 8.24 17.62 -8.05
C LEU A 281 7.43 16.34 -8.29
N GLY A 282 7.61 15.76 -9.48
CA GLY A 282 6.93 14.56 -9.92
C GLY A 282 7.40 13.29 -9.21
N ASP A 283 6.83 12.17 -9.66
CA ASP A 283 7.19 10.84 -9.16
C ASP A 283 8.50 10.34 -9.79
N PHE A 284 9.51 10.14 -8.96
CA PHE A 284 10.84 9.68 -9.37
C PHE A 284 10.90 8.18 -9.69
N PHE A 285 9.81 7.44 -9.52
CA PHE A 285 9.72 6.03 -9.90
C PHE A 285 9.31 5.81 -11.36
N LYS A 286 9.12 6.87 -12.13
CA LYS A 286 8.74 6.79 -13.54
C LYS A 286 9.97 6.90 -14.45
N PRO A 287 9.98 6.22 -15.62
CA PRO A 287 11.12 6.24 -16.55
C PRO A 287 11.51 7.64 -17.06
N GLU A 288 10.61 8.62 -16.98
CA GLU A 288 10.84 9.99 -17.44
C GLU A 288 11.65 10.86 -16.45
N PHE A 289 12.12 10.29 -15.33
CA PHE A 289 13.00 10.92 -14.35
C PHE A 289 14.33 10.18 -14.19
#